data_AF-A0A2V2ZRL3-F1
#
_entry.id   AF-A0A2V2ZRL3-F1
#
_cell.length_a   1.000
_cell.length_b   1.000
_cell.length_c   1.000
_cell.angle_alpha   90.00
_cell.angle_beta   90.00
_cell.angle_gamma   90.00
#
_symmetry.space_group_name_H-M   'P 1'
#
loop_
_entity.id
_entity.type
_entity.pdbx_description
1 polymer ?
#
loop_
_entity_poly.entity_id
_entity_poly.type
_entity_poly.pdbx_seq_one_letter_code
_entity_poly.pdbx_strand_id
1 'polypeptide(L)'
;MEIPISKIQCDIIGRTNKDVTELSRNLTAFGQLEPVLVEGPDENGDFFLIHGYRRYLAMLENKSKFNKIKCTVNSGITSQENRNALRLILISNGKKTTGLDQQLVYEEIKNNENCTALIPKSKKRRMEKGNQVPQEDRIKYEIKRRSQDALALIYELKELGHYRSQLLEMLYQGKITTIHADAIKRVVSHSRYDNLNLNQKITVIEKARKTAKFTNNEAGFLIFEEMMKQNPQKENVGNWIEYICDEMERISELIHEDLQLLTTEIQKRKLRKSLQHLTNRLDWVFIKEQYNRKEEKTENTDDLKRERSKHKDENKIKKQTIIMEKRNGNKLTFYFN
;
A
#
# COMPACT_ATOMS: atom_id res chain seq x y z
N MET A 1 -6.67 -27.26 -41.40
CA MET A 1 -7.83 -28.14 -41.65
C MET A 1 -9.09 -27.42 -41.19
N GLU A 2 -10.27 -27.72 -41.75
CA GLU A 2 -11.54 -27.20 -41.23
C GLU A 2 -12.30 -28.32 -40.51
N ILE A 3 -12.71 -28.07 -39.26
CA ILE A 3 -13.36 -29.06 -38.39
C ILE A 3 -14.74 -28.51 -37.98
N PRO A 4 -15.81 -29.32 -38.00
CA PRO A 4 -17.10 -28.91 -37.46
C PRO A 4 -16.97 -28.47 -36.01
N ILE A 5 -17.53 -27.30 -35.67
CA ILE A 5 -17.43 -26.78 -34.30
C ILE A 5 -18.09 -27.71 -33.26
N SER A 6 -19.10 -28.49 -33.69
CA SER A 6 -19.76 -29.52 -32.88
C SER A 6 -18.88 -30.71 -32.53
N LYS A 7 -17.78 -30.92 -33.25
CA LYS A 7 -16.80 -31.99 -33.02
C LYS A 7 -15.64 -31.55 -32.13
N ILE A 8 -15.66 -30.32 -31.62
CA ILE A 8 -14.58 -29.81 -30.76
C ILE A 8 -15.07 -29.79 -29.32
N GLN A 9 -14.48 -30.65 -28.49
CA GLN A 9 -14.69 -30.75 -27.06
C GLN A 9 -13.73 -29.83 -26.30
N CYS A 10 -14.20 -29.35 -25.15
CA CYS A 10 -13.41 -28.48 -24.28
C CYS A 10 -13.52 -28.98 -22.83
N ASP A 11 -12.50 -29.70 -22.39
CA ASP A 11 -12.35 -30.34 -21.08
C ASP A 11 -11.48 -29.49 -20.11
N ILE A 12 -11.49 -28.16 -20.26
CA ILE A 12 -10.85 -27.22 -19.33
C ILE A 12 -11.90 -26.63 -18.40
N ILE A 13 -11.55 -26.38 -17.13
CA ILE A 13 -12.36 -25.52 -16.26
C ILE A 13 -12.49 -24.14 -16.91
N GLY A 14 -13.72 -23.75 -17.20
CA GLY A 14 -14.01 -22.55 -17.98
C GLY A 14 -13.53 -21.26 -17.33
N ARG A 15 -13.26 -20.24 -18.17
CA ARG A 15 -12.90 -18.88 -17.72
C ARG A 15 -14.01 -18.22 -16.92
N THR A 16 -13.66 -17.59 -15.81
CA THR A 16 -14.61 -16.81 -14.98
C THR A 16 -15.12 -15.57 -15.73
N ASN A 17 -14.24 -14.86 -16.42
CA ASN A 17 -14.58 -13.71 -17.27
C ASN A 17 -14.25 -14.04 -18.73
N LYS A 18 -15.28 -14.31 -19.55
CA LYS A 18 -15.09 -14.76 -20.95
C LYS A 18 -14.67 -13.62 -21.89
N ASP A 19 -15.19 -12.40 -21.67
CA ASP A 19 -14.95 -11.19 -22.47
C ASP A 19 -14.88 -11.48 -23.98
N VAL A 20 -15.92 -12.10 -24.55
CA VAL A 20 -15.94 -12.57 -25.95
C VAL A 20 -16.65 -11.62 -26.92
N THR A 21 -17.39 -10.62 -26.44
CA THR A 21 -18.27 -9.78 -27.28
C THR A 21 -17.54 -9.05 -28.40
N GLU A 22 -16.43 -8.38 -28.10
CA GLU A 22 -15.63 -7.67 -29.12
C GLU A 22 -14.99 -8.66 -30.12
N LEU A 23 -14.46 -9.78 -29.61
CA LEU A 23 -13.87 -10.83 -30.43
C LEU A 23 -14.90 -11.48 -31.36
N SER A 24 -16.12 -11.68 -30.86
CA SER A 24 -17.28 -12.20 -31.59
C SER A 24 -17.66 -11.29 -32.75
N ARG A 25 -17.72 -9.96 -32.54
CA ARG A 25 -17.94 -8.97 -33.62
C ARG A 25 -16.83 -9.02 -34.66
N ASN A 26 -15.57 -9.03 -34.23
CA ASN A 26 -14.42 -9.06 -35.14
C ASN A 26 -14.38 -10.34 -35.98
N LEU A 27 -14.61 -11.50 -35.37
CA LEU A 27 -14.71 -12.77 -36.09
C LEU A 27 -15.85 -12.74 -37.09
N THR A 28 -17.00 -12.17 -36.72
CA THR A 28 -18.17 -12.08 -37.60
C THR A 28 -17.92 -11.17 -38.82
N ALA A 29 -17.13 -10.11 -38.67
CA ALA A 29 -16.81 -9.16 -39.72
C ALA A 29 -15.68 -9.62 -40.64
N PHE A 30 -14.61 -10.19 -40.07
CA PHE A 30 -13.36 -10.50 -40.80
C PHE A 30 -13.10 -12.00 -40.97
N GLY A 31 -13.97 -12.84 -40.42
CA GLY A 31 -13.77 -14.28 -40.37
C GLY A 31 -12.68 -14.71 -39.38
N GLN A 32 -12.37 -16.00 -39.40
CA GLN A 32 -11.30 -16.57 -38.58
C GLN A 32 -9.94 -16.43 -39.28
N LEU A 33 -9.13 -15.48 -38.79
CA LEU A 33 -7.76 -15.27 -39.27
C LEU A 33 -6.78 -16.30 -38.70
N GLU A 34 -6.86 -16.55 -37.39
CA GLU A 34 -5.98 -17.50 -36.70
C GLU A 34 -6.71 -18.82 -36.38
N PRO A 35 -6.12 -19.98 -36.72
CA PRO A 35 -6.70 -21.26 -36.36
C PRO A 35 -6.76 -21.46 -34.84
N VAL A 36 -7.64 -22.37 -34.39
CA VAL A 36 -7.61 -22.93 -33.04
C VAL A 36 -6.70 -24.16 -33.03
N LEU A 37 -6.00 -24.40 -31.93
CA LEU A 37 -5.14 -25.58 -31.78
C LEU A 37 -5.95 -26.69 -31.11
N VAL A 38 -5.92 -27.89 -31.68
CA VAL A 38 -6.64 -29.06 -31.15
C VAL A 38 -5.75 -30.31 -31.16
N GLU A 39 -6.10 -31.29 -30.33
CA GLU A 39 -5.64 -32.68 -30.41
C GLU A 39 -6.77 -33.56 -30.93
N GLY A 40 -6.45 -34.65 -31.62
CA GLY A 40 -7.44 -35.61 -32.13
C GLY A 40 -7.25 -36.00 -33.59
N PRO A 41 -8.23 -36.69 -34.18
CA PRO A 41 -9.51 -37.08 -33.57
C PRO A 41 -9.39 -38.22 -32.53
N ASP A 42 -10.43 -38.40 -31.72
CA ASP A 42 -10.64 -39.59 -30.88
C ASP A 42 -11.31 -40.72 -31.67
N GLU A 43 -11.57 -41.84 -30.99
CA GLU A 43 -12.29 -42.97 -31.58
C GLU A 43 -13.71 -42.59 -32.08
N ASN A 44 -14.30 -41.51 -31.54
CA ASN A 44 -15.60 -40.96 -31.92
C ASN A 44 -15.52 -39.84 -32.98
N GLY A 45 -14.32 -39.51 -33.45
CA GLY A 45 -14.07 -38.41 -34.40
C GLY A 45 -14.10 -37.01 -33.77
N ASP A 46 -14.05 -36.90 -32.44
CA ASP A 46 -14.04 -35.66 -31.68
C ASP A 46 -12.60 -35.15 -31.45
N PHE A 47 -12.47 -33.83 -31.31
CA PHE A 47 -11.19 -33.14 -31.13
C PHE A 47 -11.18 -32.37 -29.81
N PHE A 48 -10.04 -32.30 -29.14
CA PHE A 48 -9.91 -31.61 -27.86
C PHE A 48 -9.19 -30.27 -28.02
N LEU A 49 -9.80 -29.20 -27.54
CA LEU A 49 -9.27 -27.84 -27.71
C LEU A 49 -8.04 -27.56 -26.84
N ILE A 50 -6.89 -27.28 -27.44
CA ILE A 50 -5.66 -26.94 -26.71
C ILE A 50 -5.48 -25.42 -26.58
N HIS A 51 -5.70 -24.66 -27.66
CA HIS A 51 -5.46 -23.22 -27.66
C HIS A 51 -6.48 -22.48 -28.52
N GLY A 52 -6.76 -21.22 -28.15
CA GLY A 52 -7.78 -20.41 -28.80
C GLY A 52 -9.15 -20.48 -28.13
N TYR A 53 -9.23 -20.80 -26.83
CA TYR A 53 -10.48 -20.92 -26.07
C TYR A 53 -11.45 -19.74 -26.24
N ARG A 54 -10.98 -18.49 -26.18
CA ARG A 54 -11.84 -17.32 -26.42
C ARG A 54 -12.40 -17.25 -27.84
N ARG A 55 -11.61 -17.63 -28.85
CA ARG A 55 -12.07 -17.69 -30.24
C ARG A 55 -13.12 -18.79 -30.38
N TYR A 56 -12.85 -19.96 -29.83
CA TYR A 56 -13.79 -21.07 -29.80
C TYR A 56 -15.13 -20.65 -29.17
N LEU A 57 -15.11 -20.06 -27.97
CA LEU A 57 -16.33 -19.56 -27.32
C LEU A 57 -17.08 -18.51 -28.17
N ALA A 58 -16.36 -17.53 -28.74
CA ALA A 58 -16.96 -16.51 -29.58
C ALA A 58 -17.60 -17.08 -30.87
N MET A 59 -16.99 -18.11 -31.47
CA MET A 59 -17.55 -18.81 -32.62
C MET A 59 -18.73 -19.70 -32.21
N LEU A 60 -18.69 -20.30 -31.03
CA LEU A 60 -19.77 -21.10 -30.45
C LEU A 60 -21.04 -20.27 -30.18
N GLU A 61 -20.89 -18.98 -29.85
CA GLU A 61 -22.01 -18.04 -29.73
C GLU A 61 -22.63 -17.69 -31.10
N ASN A 62 -21.91 -17.90 -32.20
CA ASN A 62 -22.33 -17.56 -33.57
C ASN A 62 -22.34 -18.79 -34.49
N LYS A 63 -22.85 -19.94 -34.00
CA LYS A 63 -22.86 -21.21 -34.76
C LYS A 63 -23.43 -21.08 -36.17
N SER A 64 -24.44 -20.24 -36.38
CA SER A 64 -25.06 -20.02 -37.69
C SER A 64 -24.06 -19.54 -38.76
N LYS A 65 -23.00 -18.82 -38.36
CA LYS A 65 -21.92 -18.38 -39.25
C LYS A 65 -20.69 -19.31 -39.21
N PHE A 66 -20.45 -19.99 -38.09
CA PHE A 66 -19.26 -20.80 -37.86
C PHE A 66 -19.61 -22.29 -37.67
N ASN A 67 -20.15 -22.93 -38.71
CA ASN A 67 -20.43 -24.37 -38.70
C ASN A 67 -19.14 -25.21 -38.70
N LYS A 68 -18.14 -24.76 -39.47
CA LYS A 68 -16.78 -25.31 -39.49
C LYS A 68 -15.79 -24.20 -39.15
N ILE A 69 -14.75 -24.54 -38.42
CA ILE A 69 -13.71 -23.59 -38.02
C ILE A 69 -12.32 -24.11 -38.42
N LYS A 70 -11.41 -23.18 -38.70
CA LYS A 70 -10.02 -23.48 -39.04
C LYS A 70 -9.28 -23.97 -37.79
N CYS A 71 -8.69 -25.15 -37.91
CA CYS A 71 -7.94 -25.81 -36.85
C CYS A 71 -6.54 -26.21 -37.32
N THR A 72 -5.60 -26.13 -36.38
CA THR A 72 -4.30 -26.78 -36.45
C THR A 72 -4.34 -27.99 -35.52
N VAL A 73 -4.05 -29.18 -36.06
CA VAL A 73 -3.98 -30.41 -35.26
C VAL A 73 -2.55 -30.56 -34.77
N ASN A 74 -2.35 -30.59 -33.45
CA ASN A 74 -1.03 -30.66 -32.83
C ASN A 74 -0.45 -32.07 -32.87
N SER A 75 -1.25 -33.05 -32.44
CA SER A 75 -0.86 -34.44 -32.27
C SER A 75 -2.10 -35.33 -32.17
N GLY A 76 -1.88 -36.64 -32.07
CA GLY A 76 -2.89 -37.57 -31.55
C GLY A 76 -3.28 -37.23 -30.11
N ILE A 77 -4.31 -37.93 -29.61
CA ILE A 77 -4.90 -37.66 -28.29
C ILE A 77 -3.92 -38.01 -27.19
N THR A 78 -3.71 -37.04 -26.30
CA THR A 78 -2.98 -37.23 -25.05
C THR A 78 -3.94 -37.37 -23.87
N SER A 79 -3.42 -37.45 -22.64
CA SER A 79 -4.25 -37.38 -21.44
C SER A 79 -4.71 -35.94 -21.17
N GLN A 80 -5.77 -35.76 -20.37
CA GLN A 80 -6.25 -34.42 -19.98
C GLN A 80 -5.16 -33.61 -19.26
N GLU A 81 -4.33 -34.26 -18.43
CA GLU A 81 -3.23 -33.59 -17.71
C GLU A 81 -2.18 -33.04 -18.68
N ASN A 82 -1.81 -33.82 -19.71
CA ASN A 82 -0.86 -33.38 -20.73
C ASN A 82 -1.42 -32.20 -21.53
N ARG A 83 -2.70 -32.27 -21.91
CA ARG A 83 -3.40 -31.14 -22.56
C ARG A 83 -3.38 -29.90 -21.68
N ASN A 84 -3.64 -30.04 -20.39
CA ASN A 84 -3.65 -28.94 -19.43
C ASN A 84 -2.27 -28.36 -19.17
N ALA A 85 -1.23 -29.18 -19.13
CA ALA A 85 0.15 -28.70 -19.07
C ALA A 85 0.49 -27.85 -20.29
N LEU A 86 0.17 -28.33 -21.49
CA LEU A 86 0.38 -27.59 -22.74
C LEU A 86 -0.45 -26.29 -22.78
N ARG A 87 -1.73 -26.35 -22.39
CA ARG A 87 -2.60 -25.17 -22.24
C ARG A 87 -1.97 -24.14 -21.32
N LEU A 88 -1.51 -24.54 -20.14
CA LEU A 88 -0.91 -23.63 -19.17
C LEU A 88 0.35 -22.96 -19.72
N ILE A 89 1.22 -23.70 -20.40
CA ILE A 89 2.43 -23.15 -21.05
C ILE A 89 2.03 -22.08 -22.07
N LEU A 90 1.11 -22.40 -22.97
CA LEU A 90 0.64 -21.50 -24.04
C LEU A 90 -0.06 -20.26 -23.46
N ILE A 91 -0.93 -20.46 -22.47
CA ILE A 91 -1.66 -19.40 -21.76
C ILE A 91 -0.71 -18.48 -20.99
N SER A 92 0.36 -19.02 -20.41
CA SER A 92 1.28 -18.26 -19.56
C SER A 92 2.07 -17.19 -20.33
N ASN A 93 2.09 -17.29 -21.66
CA ASN A 93 2.69 -16.32 -22.58
C ASN A 93 1.64 -15.32 -23.14
N GLY A 94 0.34 -15.56 -22.92
CA GLY A 94 -0.74 -14.73 -23.43
C GLY A 94 -1.14 -13.60 -22.48
N LYS A 95 -1.26 -12.36 -23.00
CA LYS A 95 -1.65 -11.16 -22.22
C LYS A 95 -3.09 -11.18 -21.68
N LYS A 96 -3.96 -12.03 -22.22
CA LYS A 96 -5.43 -11.96 -21.99
C LYS A 96 -6.00 -13.10 -21.15
N THR A 97 -5.19 -13.74 -20.31
CA THR A 97 -5.64 -14.79 -19.40
C THR A 97 -5.40 -14.35 -17.96
N THR A 98 -6.39 -14.58 -17.09
CA THR A 98 -6.34 -14.07 -15.72
C THR A 98 -5.47 -14.97 -14.85
N GLY A 99 -5.03 -14.44 -13.71
CA GLY A 99 -4.28 -15.24 -12.74
C GLY A 99 -5.09 -16.41 -12.20
N LEU A 100 -6.41 -16.25 -12.05
CA LEU A 100 -7.31 -17.33 -11.61
C LEU A 100 -7.40 -18.46 -12.64
N ASP A 101 -7.57 -18.12 -13.93
CA ASP A 101 -7.65 -19.13 -14.99
C ASP A 101 -6.38 -20.02 -15.00
N GLN A 102 -5.21 -19.42 -14.80
CA GLN A 102 -3.94 -20.15 -14.70
C GLN A 102 -3.89 -21.05 -13.45
N GLN A 103 -4.39 -20.56 -12.31
CA GLN A 103 -4.43 -21.32 -11.07
C GLN A 103 -5.34 -22.55 -11.15
N LEU A 104 -6.53 -22.41 -11.75
CA LEU A 104 -7.47 -23.52 -11.91
C LEU A 104 -6.88 -24.63 -12.79
N VAL A 105 -6.23 -24.27 -13.90
CA VAL A 105 -5.53 -25.26 -14.76
C VAL A 105 -4.35 -25.87 -14.03
N TYR A 106 -3.60 -25.08 -13.25
CA TYR A 106 -2.49 -25.59 -12.45
C TYR A 106 -2.96 -26.61 -11.40
N GLU A 107 -4.12 -26.42 -10.79
CA GLU A 107 -4.67 -27.35 -9.81
C GLU A 107 -4.96 -28.74 -10.38
N GLU A 108 -5.37 -28.83 -11.65
CA GLU A 108 -5.61 -30.09 -12.36
C GLU A 108 -4.31 -30.87 -12.63
N ILE A 109 -3.17 -30.19 -12.71
CA ILE A 109 -1.87 -30.81 -13.07
C ILE A 109 -0.87 -30.84 -11.92
N LYS A 110 -1.18 -30.24 -10.76
CA LYS A 110 -0.20 -30.02 -9.67
C LYS A 110 0.42 -31.32 -9.13
N ASN A 111 -0.29 -32.45 -9.23
CA ASN A 111 0.16 -33.76 -8.76
C ASN A 111 1.02 -34.51 -9.79
N ASN A 112 1.17 -33.97 -11.01
CA ASN A 112 1.97 -34.55 -12.07
C ASN A 112 3.31 -33.80 -12.18
N GLU A 113 4.37 -34.36 -11.60
CA GLU A 113 5.69 -33.71 -11.55
C GLU A 113 6.25 -33.41 -12.94
N ASN A 114 6.07 -34.30 -13.90
CA ASN A 114 6.52 -34.13 -15.29
C ASN A 114 5.86 -32.91 -15.94
N CYS A 115 4.57 -32.69 -15.68
CA CYS A 115 3.83 -31.53 -16.19
C CYS A 115 4.25 -30.24 -15.48
N THR A 116 4.40 -30.26 -14.16
CA THR A 116 4.74 -29.05 -13.39
C THR A 116 6.19 -28.59 -13.57
N ALA A 117 7.11 -29.49 -13.94
CA ALA A 117 8.51 -29.18 -14.22
C ALA A 117 8.69 -28.18 -15.38
N LEU A 118 7.73 -28.12 -16.31
CA LEU A 118 7.73 -27.21 -17.46
C LEU A 118 7.36 -25.77 -17.09
N ILE A 119 6.89 -25.52 -15.86
CA ILE A 119 6.42 -24.20 -15.42
C ILE A 119 7.55 -23.45 -14.69
N PRO A 120 7.79 -22.17 -15.01
CA PRO A 120 8.77 -21.37 -14.27
C PRO A 120 8.51 -21.36 -12.76
N LYS A 121 9.55 -21.63 -11.95
CA LYS A 121 9.46 -21.70 -10.47
C LYS A 121 8.76 -20.49 -9.84
N SER A 122 9.00 -19.28 -10.36
CA SER A 122 8.36 -18.06 -9.87
C SER A 122 6.85 -18.03 -10.11
N LYS A 123 6.38 -18.49 -11.29
CA LYS A 123 4.96 -18.62 -11.60
C LYS A 123 4.31 -19.69 -10.73
N LYS A 124 4.97 -20.85 -10.59
CA LYS A 124 4.54 -21.95 -9.71
C LYS A 124 4.30 -21.47 -8.28
N ARG A 125 5.28 -20.80 -7.67
CA ARG A 125 5.18 -20.23 -6.32
C ARG A 125 4.03 -19.24 -6.16
N ARG A 126 3.75 -18.41 -7.19
CA ARG A 126 2.64 -17.45 -7.16
C ARG A 126 1.27 -18.15 -7.24
N MET A 127 1.15 -19.18 -8.07
CA MET A 127 -0.07 -19.99 -8.15
C MET A 127 -0.32 -20.75 -6.85
N GLU A 128 0.71 -21.38 -6.29
CA GLU A 128 0.64 -22.07 -4.99
C GLU A 128 0.21 -21.15 -3.86
N LYS A 129 0.76 -19.92 -3.82
CA LYS A 129 0.33 -18.89 -2.86
C LYS A 129 -1.15 -18.52 -3.04
N GLY A 130 -1.60 -18.35 -4.28
CA GLY A 130 -3.01 -18.09 -4.58
C GLY A 130 -3.94 -19.23 -4.15
N ASN A 131 -3.50 -20.48 -4.32
CA ASN A 131 -4.27 -21.68 -3.97
C ASN A 131 -4.44 -21.89 -2.47
N GLN A 132 -3.78 -21.09 -1.62
CA GLN A 132 -4.07 -21.04 -0.18
C GLN A 132 -5.42 -20.36 0.11
N VAL A 133 -5.97 -19.63 -0.85
CA VAL A 133 -7.31 -19.02 -0.79
C VAL A 133 -8.35 -20.02 -1.30
N PRO A 134 -9.47 -20.24 -0.58
CA PRO A 134 -10.57 -21.07 -1.06
C PRO A 134 -11.00 -20.71 -2.49
N GLN A 135 -11.24 -21.72 -3.32
CA GLN A 135 -11.59 -21.53 -4.73
C GLN A 135 -12.85 -20.67 -4.91
N GLU A 136 -13.85 -20.86 -4.06
CA GLU A 136 -15.09 -20.08 -4.07
C GLU A 136 -14.83 -18.58 -3.89
N ASP A 137 -13.94 -18.22 -2.97
CA ASP A 137 -13.55 -16.83 -2.74
C ASP A 137 -12.76 -16.27 -3.94
N ARG A 138 -11.81 -17.04 -4.48
CA ARG A 138 -11.07 -16.59 -5.67
C ARG A 138 -12.00 -16.29 -6.85
N ILE A 139 -12.96 -17.17 -7.11
CA ILE A 139 -13.99 -16.99 -8.14
C ILE A 139 -14.85 -15.75 -7.83
N LYS A 140 -15.35 -15.62 -6.60
CA LYS A 140 -16.18 -14.48 -6.16
C LYS A 140 -15.49 -13.14 -6.40
N TYR A 141 -14.19 -13.05 -6.11
CA TYR A 141 -13.41 -11.82 -6.31
C TYR A 141 -13.04 -11.61 -7.78
N GLU A 142 -12.79 -12.67 -8.55
CA GLU A 142 -12.51 -12.59 -9.98
C GLU A 142 -13.71 -12.09 -10.79
N ILE A 143 -14.94 -12.50 -10.44
CA ILE A 143 -16.17 -12.00 -11.07
C ILE A 143 -16.23 -10.47 -10.95
N LYS A 144 -15.79 -9.91 -9.82
CA LYS A 144 -15.69 -8.45 -9.60
C LYS A 144 -14.38 -7.84 -10.11
N ARG A 145 -13.55 -8.60 -10.83
CA ARG A 145 -12.25 -8.19 -11.37
C ARG A 145 -11.33 -7.62 -10.27
N ARG A 146 -11.33 -8.25 -9.10
CA ARG A 146 -10.45 -7.87 -7.98
C ARG A 146 -9.13 -8.63 -8.07
N SER A 147 -8.06 -8.03 -7.53
CA SER A 147 -6.72 -8.60 -7.62
C SER A 147 -6.59 -9.88 -6.80
N GLN A 148 -6.25 -10.99 -7.48
CA GLN A 148 -5.98 -12.28 -6.83
C GLN A 148 -4.74 -12.23 -5.94
N ASP A 149 -3.72 -11.43 -6.28
CA ASP A 149 -2.54 -11.29 -5.42
C ASP A 149 -2.87 -10.52 -4.14
N ALA A 150 -3.71 -9.49 -4.23
CA ALA A 150 -4.18 -8.75 -3.08
C ALA A 150 -5.02 -9.65 -2.16
N LEU A 151 -5.87 -10.49 -2.75
CA LEU A 151 -6.65 -11.47 -2.01
C LEU A 151 -5.74 -12.45 -1.25
N ALA A 152 -4.77 -13.05 -1.94
CA ALA A 152 -3.82 -13.98 -1.33
C ALA A 152 -3.02 -13.32 -0.20
N LEU A 153 -2.53 -12.10 -0.39
CA LEU A 153 -1.83 -11.33 0.64
C LEU A 153 -2.70 -11.12 1.89
N ILE A 154 -3.95 -10.68 1.73
CA ILE A 154 -4.84 -10.42 2.87
C ILE A 154 -5.21 -11.74 3.58
N TYR A 155 -5.28 -12.87 2.86
CA TYR A 155 -5.52 -14.18 3.47
C TYR A 155 -4.39 -14.66 4.39
N GLU A 156 -3.14 -14.25 4.12
CA GLU A 156 -1.99 -14.58 4.95
C GLU A 156 -1.98 -13.82 6.29
N LEU A 157 -2.66 -12.68 6.39
CA LEU A 157 -2.72 -11.82 7.58
C LEU A 157 -3.70 -12.35 8.64
N LYS A 158 -3.63 -13.65 8.94
CA LYS A 158 -4.58 -14.37 9.82
C LYS A 158 -4.60 -13.81 11.24
N GLU A 159 -3.47 -13.29 11.71
CA GLU A 159 -3.31 -12.70 13.04
C GLU A 159 -4.14 -11.43 13.26
N LEU A 160 -4.59 -10.77 12.18
CA LEU A 160 -5.35 -9.52 12.27
C LEU A 160 -6.85 -9.69 12.60
N GLY A 161 -7.32 -10.94 12.75
CA GLY A 161 -8.69 -11.24 13.21
C GLY A 161 -9.77 -10.47 12.44
N HIS A 162 -10.58 -9.69 13.14
CA HIS A 162 -11.68 -8.90 12.55
C HIS A 162 -11.19 -7.88 11.50
N TYR A 163 -10.00 -7.29 11.69
CA TYR A 163 -9.46 -6.31 10.76
C TYR A 163 -9.13 -6.91 9.39
N ARG A 164 -8.70 -8.18 9.35
CA ARG A 164 -8.54 -8.93 8.09
C ARG A 164 -9.86 -8.99 7.32
N SER A 165 -10.97 -9.28 7.99
CA SER A 165 -12.29 -9.30 7.34
C SER A 165 -12.68 -7.94 6.75
N GLN A 166 -12.32 -6.85 7.42
CA GLN A 166 -12.52 -5.49 6.90
C GLN A 166 -11.67 -5.25 5.63
N LEU A 167 -10.41 -5.68 5.61
CA LEU A 167 -9.55 -5.58 4.42
C LEU A 167 -10.12 -6.38 3.23
N LEU A 168 -10.63 -7.58 3.48
CA LEU A 168 -11.30 -8.40 2.47
C LEU A 168 -12.52 -7.69 1.89
N GLU A 169 -13.39 -7.16 2.74
CA GLU A 169 -14.56 -6.39 2.30
C GLU A 169 -14.16 -5.14 1.50
N MET A 170 -13.12 -4.41 1.93
CA MET A 170 -12.59 -3.27 1.17
C MET A 170 -12.05 -3.70 -0.20
N LEU A 171 -11.37 -4.83 -0.32
CA LEU A 171 -10.93 -5.38 -1.60
C LEU A 171 -12.13 -5.75 -2.48
N TYR A 172 -13.13 -6.42 -1.92
CA TYR A 172 -14.36 -6.78 -2.64
C TYR A 172 -15.09 -5.54 -3.19
N GLN A 173 -15.18 -4.49 -2.39
CA GLN A 173 -15.74 -3.19 -2.77
C GLN A 173 -14.87 -2.39 -3.75
N GLY A 174 -13.63 -2.80 -4.00
CA GLY A 174 -12.69 -2.10 -4.89
C GLY A 174 -12.01 -0.89 -4.25
N LYS A 175 -12.11 -0.74 -2.92
CA LYS A 175 -11.40 0.28 -2.13
C LYS A 175 -9.92 -0.08 -1.92
N ILE A 176 -9.57 -1.35 -2.08
CA ILE A 176 -8.19 -1.83 -2.15
C ILE A 176 -7.93 -2.29 -3.59
N THR A 177 -6.84 -1.81 -4.15
CA THR A 177 -6.33 -2.16 -5.48
C THR A 177 -4.94 -2.76 -5.35
N THR A 178 -4.32 -3.16 -6.47
CA THR A 178 -2.95 -3.70 -6.48
C THR A 178 -1.94 -2.75 -5.82
N ILE A 179 -2.06 -1.44 -6.03
CA ILE A 179 -1.17 -0.43 -5.42
C ILE A 179 -1.24 -0.49 -3.88
N HIS A 180 -2.45 -0.60 -3.34
CA HIS A 180 -2.66 -0.72 -1.90
C HIS A 180 -2.11 -2.05 -1.36
N ALA A 181 -2.32 -3.15 -2.08
CA ALA A 181 -1.76 -4.44 -1.70
C ALA A 181 -0.22 -4.44 -1.72
N ASP A 182 0.40 -3.80 -2.71
CA ASP A 182 1.85 -3.65 -2.78
C ASP A 182 2.40 -2.81 -1.61
N ALA A 183 1.68 -1.76 -1.20
CA ALA A 183 1.99 -1.00 0.01
C ALA A 183 1.94 -1.85 1.28
N ILE A 184 0.87 -2.62 1.47
CA ILE A 184 0.72 -3.53 2.62
C ILE A 184 1.85 -4.57 2.60
N LYS A 185 2.13 -5.16 1.43
CA LYS A 185 3.18 -6.16 1.25
C LYS A 185 4.56 -5.61 1.64
N ARG A 186 4.89 -4.37 1.27
CA ARG A 186 6.16 -3.73 1.64
C ARG A 186 6.36 -3.63 3.15
N VAL A 187 5.31 -3.28 3.89
CA VAL A 187 5.35 -3.25 5.36
C VAL A 187 5.44 -4.65 5.95
N VAL A 188 4.54 -5.55 5.54
CA VAL A 188 4.44 -6.90 6.12
C VAL A 188 5.71 -7.72 5.86
N SER A 189 6.40 -7.47 4.75
CA SER A 189 7.66 -8.16 4.40
C SER A 189 8.89 -7.55 5.08
N HIS A 190 8.74 -6.48 5.85
CA HIS A 190 9.86 -5.82 6.52
C HIS A 190 10.27 -6.60 7.78
N SER A 191 11.58 -6.75 8.01
CA SER A 191 12.15 -7.61 9.07
C SER A 191 11.67 -7.26 10.49
N ARG A 192 11.32 -5.99 10.74
CA ARG A 192 10.85 -5.51 12.05
C ARG A 192 9.33 -5.61 12.24
N TYR A 193 8.55 -5.98 11.22
CA TYR A 193 7.08 -6.03 11.32
C TYR A 193 6.60 -7.06 12.35
N ASP A 194 7.30 -8.19 12.48
CA ASP A 194 6.94 -9.23 13.44
C ASP A 194 7.13 -8.82 14.90
N ASN A 195 7.94 -7.80 15.16
CA ASN A 195 8.13 -7.23 16.50
C ASN A 195 6.96 -6.35 16.96
N LEU A 196 6.03 -6.03 16.06
CA LEU A 196 4.86 -5.22 16.37
C LEU A 196 3.79 -6.05 17.11
N ASN A 197 3.17 -5.46 18.13
CA ASN A 197 1.95 -6.01 18.70
C ASN A 197 0.77 -5.84 17.71
N LEU A 198 -0.36 -6.53 17.98
CA LEU A 198 -1.52 -6.54 17.09
C LEU A 198 -2.05 -5.13 16.75
N ASN A 199 -2.15 -4.24 17.75
CA ASN A 199 -2.66 -2.89 17.54
C ASN A 199 -1.72 -2.05 16.66
N GLN A 200 -0.41 -2.20 16.86
CA GLN A 200 0.60 -1.57 16.02
C GLN A 200 0.53 -2.11 14.58
N LYS A 201 0.44 -3.43 14.39
CA LYS A 201 0.31 -4.05 13.06
C LYS A 201 -0.88 -3.47 12.28
N ILE A 202 -2.04 -3.36 12.93
CA ILE A 202 -3.24 -2.75 12.33
C ILE A 202 -2.96 -1.30 11.92
N THR A 203 -2.35 -0.51 12.80
CA THR A 203 -2.10 0.92 12.55
C THR A 203 -1.09 1.12 11.40
N VAL A 204 -0.02 0.34 11.36
CA VAL A 204 0.97 0.42 10.26
C VAL A 204 0.33 0.00 8.94
N ILE A 205 -0.48 -1.06 8.92
CA ILE A 205 -1.22 -1.47 7.70
C ILE A 205 -2.20 -0.38 7.24
N GLU A 206 -2.91 0.27 8.17
CA GLU A 206 -3.79 1.39 7.83
C GLU A 206 -3.03 2.56 7.21
N LYS A 207 -1.90 2.94 7.79
CA LYS A 207 -1.02 3.99 7.28
C LYS A 207 -0.47 3.63 5.90
N ALA A 208 0.00 2.40 5.74
CA ALA A 208 0.48 1.89 4.46
C ALA A 208 -0.62 1.95 3.39
N ARG A 209 -1.83 1.52 3.73
CA ARG A 209 -2.98 1.57 2.82
C ARG A 209 -3.35 3.02 2.46
N LYS A 210 -3.40 3.94 3.43
CA LYS A 210 -3.76 5.35 3.18
C LYS A 210 -2.72 6.07 2.31
N THR A 211 -1.44 5.79 2.53
CA THR A 211 -0.33 6.39 1.77
C THR A 211 -0.21 5.77 0.38
N ALA A 212 -0.38 4.44 0.28
CA ALA A 212 -0.37 3.60 -0.93
C ALA A 212 0.92 3.59 -1.77
N LYS A 213 1.68 4.69 -1.81
CA LYS A 213 2.93 4.83 -2.58
C LYS A 213 4.04 5.33 -1.66
N PHE A 214 4.99 4.45 -1.37
CA PHE A 214 6.21 4.73 -0.61
C PHE A 214 7.26 3.66 -0.90
N THR A 215 8.52 3.99 -0.67
CA THR A 215 9.70 3.14 -0.84
C THR A 215 9.84 2.11 0.29
N ASN A 216 10.74 1.14 0.14
CA ASN A 216 10.99 0.17 1.21
C ASN A 216 11.59 0.83 2.47
N ASN A 217 12.37 1.90 2.31
CA ASN A 217 12.94 2.64 3.44
C ASN A 217 11.83 3.36 4.22
N GLU A 218 10.91 4.02 3.52
CA GLU A 218 9.71 4.64 4.12
C GLU A 218 8.81 3.61 4.83
N ALA A 219 8.73 2.37 4.33
CA ALA A 219 8.05 1.29 5.04
C ALA A 219 8.68 1.01 6.42
N GLY A 220 10.01 1.03 6.49
CA GLY A 220 10.77 0.89 7.72
C GLY A 220 10.48 2.03 8.70
N PHE A 221 10.40 3.27 8.22
CA PHE A 221 10.01 4.43 9.05
C PHE A 221 8.60 4.29 9.61
N LEU A 222 7.62 3.83 8.83
CA LEU A 222 6.25 3.61 9.32
C LEU A 222 6.20 2.58 10.48
N ILE A 223 7.00 1.52 10.39
CA ILE A 223 7.11 0.51 11.45
C ILE A 223 7.82 1.09 12.67
N PHE A 224 8.94 1.77 12.44
CA PHE A 224 9.74 2.40 13.49
C PHE A 224 8.93 3.42 14.29
N GLU A 225 8.14 4.24 13.60
CA GLU A 225 7.26 5.25 14.19
C GLU A 225 6.27 4.61 15.18
N GLU A 226 5.61 3.53 14.78
CA GLU A 226 4.64 2.85 15.66
C GLU A 226 5.30 2.05 16.79
N MET A 227 6.52 1.53 16.58
CA MET A 227 7.31 0.92 17.65
C MET A 227 7.64 1.94 18.75
N MET A 228 8.25 3.06 18.37
CA MET A 228 8.80 4.04 19.31
C MET A 228 7.72 4.84 20.04
N LYS A 229 6.54 5.06 19.42
CA LYS A 229 5.40 5.71 20.09
C LYS A 229 4.90 4.98 21.33
N GLN A 230 4.93 3.65 21.32
CA GLN A 230 4.40 2.85 22.43
C GLN A 230 5.50 2.38 23.38
N ASN A 231 6.68 2.05 22.85
CA ASN A 231 7.79 1.57 23.66
C ASN A 231 9.14 2.10 23.12
N PRO A 232 9.56 3.30 23.53
CA PRO A 232 10.83 3.86 23.09
C PRO A 232 12.00 3.04 23.63
N GLN A 233 12.70 2.32 22.75
CA GLN A 233 13.87 1.52 23.10
C GLN A 233 15.12 2.40 23.16
N LYS A 234 15.90 2.30 24.25
CA LYS A 234 17.07 3.15 24.53
C LYS A 234 18.06 3.23 23.36
N GLU A 235 18.33 2.11 22.70
CA GLU A 235 19.22 1.99 21.53
C GLU A 235 18.75 2.78 20.30
N ASN A 236 17.45 3.08 20.22
CA ASN A 236 16.82 3.75 19.08
C ASN A 236 16.38 5.19 19.41
N VAL A 237 16.60 5.68 20.63
CA VAL A 237 16.13 7.00 21.08
C VAL A 237 16.76 8.13 20.27
N GLY A 238 18.05 8.05 19.92
CA GLY A 238 18.72 9.08 19.12
C GLY A 238 18.04 9.29 17.77
N ASN A 239 17.93 8.22 16.98
CA ASN A 239 17.24 8.23 15.69
C ASN A 239 15.76 8.66 15.81
N TRP A 240 15.09 8.35 16.92
CA TRP A 240 13.71 8.75 17.15
C TRP A 240 13.57 10.24 17.47
N ILE A 241 14.52 10.81 18.23
CA ILE A 241 14.58 12.26 18.47
C ILE A 241 14.85 12.99 17.16
N GLU A 242 15.83 12.54 16.37
CA GLU A 242 16.12 13.11 15.05
C GLU A 242 14.88 13.08 14.15
N TYR A 243 14.19 11.94 14.06
CA TYR A 243 12.93 11.83 13.32
C TYR A 243 11.85 12.82 13.80
N ILE A 244 11.70 13.01 15.12
CA ILE A 244 10.74 13.99 15.67
C ILE A 244 11.15 15.42 15.28
N CYS A 245 12.44 15.75 15.35
CA CYS A 245 12.98 17.05 14.94
C CYS A 245 12.71 17.31 13.46
N ASP A 246 13.08 16.37 12.59
CA ASP A 246 12.87 16.45 11.14
C ASP A 246 11.38 16.65 10.79
N GLU A 247 10.49 15.91 11.46
CA GLU A 247 9.04 16.07 11.25
C GLU A 247 8.52 17.42 11.76
N MET A 248 9.07 17.96 12.86
CA MET A 248 8.73 19.30 13.35
C MET A 248 9.19 20.38 12.38
N GLU A 249 10.40 20.28 11.85
CA GLU A 249 10.94 21.18 10.84
C GLU A 249 10.09 21.14 9.57
N ARG A 250 9.81 19.94 9.04
CA ARG A 250 8.96 19.74 7.87
C ARG A 250 7.57 20.35 8.06
N ILE A 251 6.96 20.20 9.24
CA ILE A 251 5.66 20.84 9.52
C ILE A 251 5.79 22.36 9.57
N SER A 252 6.88 22.89 10.14
CA SER A 252 7.11 24.34 10.24
C SER A 252 7.24 25.00 8.86
N GLU A 253 7.91 24.34 7.91
CA GLU A 253 8.08 24.82 6.54
C GLU A 253 6.76 24.90 5.75
N LEU A 254 5.74 24.13 6.14
CA LEU A 254 4.42 24.17 5.52
C LEU A 254 3.57 25.37 5.96
N ILE A 255 4.01 26.11 6.99
CA ILE A 255 3.25 27.23 7.55
C ILE A 255 3.69 28.53 6.89
N HIS A 256 2.85 29.05 5.99
CA HIS A 256 3.08 30.35 5.35
C HIS A 256 2.92 31.52 6.35
N GLU A 257 3.75 32.55 6.23
CA GLU A 257 3.75 33.72 7.15
C GLU A 257 2.40 34.45 7.20
N ASP A 258 1.76 34.64 6.04
CA ASP A 258 0.44 35.28 5.94
C ASP A 258 -0.73 34.47 6.52
N LEU A 259 -0.52 33.21 6.93
CA LEU A 259 -1.60 32.37 7.47
C LEU A 259 -2.25 33.00 8.72
N GLN A 260 -1.50 33.82 9.46
CA GLN A 260 -2.01 34.57 10.60
C GLN A 260 -3.15 35.54 10.23
N LEU A 261 -3.11 36.12 9.03
CA LEU A 261 -4.08 37.10 8.55
C LEU A 261 -5.33 36.44 7.95
N LEU A 262 -5.20 35.19 7.50
CA LEU A 262 -6.26 34.44 6.79
C LEU A 262 -7.04 33.48 7.71
N THR A 263 -6.66 33.36 8.98
CA THR A 263 -7.24 32.39 9.92
C THR A 263 -8.33 32.99 10.82
N THR A 264 -9.42 32.24 10.98
CA THR A 264 -10.52 32.58 11.89
C THR A 264 -10.15 32.31 13.36
N GLU A 265 -10.82 32.97 14.30
CA GLU A 265 -10.60 32.74 15.74
C GLU A 265 -10.85 31.29 16.18
N ILE A 266 -11.79 30.58 15.54
CA ILE A 266 -12.04 29.16 15.80
C ILE A 266 -10.83 28.31 15.39
N GLN A 267 -10.24 28.58 14.23
CA GLN A 267 -9.04 27.87 13.75
C GLN A 267 -7.84 28.19 14.65
N LYS A 268 -7.65 29.44 15.07
CA LYS A 268 -6.61 29.84 16.02
C LYS A 268 -6.74 29.10 17.36
N ARG A 269 -7.96 28.95 17.90
CA ARG A 269 -8.21 28.16 19.11
C ARG A 269 -7.86 26.68 18.93
N LYS A 270 -8.20 26.08 17.78
CA LYS A 270 -7.82 24.69 17.46
C LYS A 270 -6.31 24.52 17.39
N LEU A 271 -5.61 25.42 16.69
CA LEU A 271 -4.14 25.43 16.60
C LEU A 271 -3.50 25.58 17.97
N ARG A 272 -3.97 26.52 18.80
CA ARG A 272 -3.47 26.72 20.17
C ARG A 272 -3.63 25.46 21.02
N LYS A 273 -4.77 24.78 20.93
CA LYS A 273 -5.01 23.52 21.67
C LYS A 273 -4.05 22.41 21.23
N SER A 274 -3.81 22.28 19.93
CA SER A 274 -2.85 21.30 19.39
C SER A 274 -1.42 21.61 19.82
N LEU A 275 -0.99 22.88 19.73
CA LEU A 275 0.32 23.34 20.19
C LEU A 275 0.49 23.09 21.69
N GLN A 276 -0.51 23.41 22.50
CA GLN A 276 -0.45 23.16 23.94
C GLN A 276 -0.32 21.66 24.27
N HIS A 277 -1.01 20.79 23.53
CA HIS A 277 -0.82 19.34 23.70
C HIS A 277 0.60 18.90 23.35
N LEU A 278 1.20 19.47 22.29
CA LEU A 278 2.59 19.20 21.92
C LEU A 278 3.55 19.69 23.01
N THR A 279 3.40 20.95 23.47
CA THR A 279 4.21 21.53 24.55
C THR A 279 4.12 20.69 25.82
N ASN A 280 2.94 20.22 26.20
CA ASN A 280 2.77 19.38 27.39
C ASN A 280 3.45 18.01 27.24
N ARG A 281 3.60 17.47 26.03
CA ARG A 281 4.31 16.19 25.77
C ARG A 281 5.82 16.35 25.72
N LEU A 282 6.29 17.57 25.46
CA LEU A 282 7.70 17.96 25.39
C LEU A 282 8.12 18.83 26.58
N ASP A 283 7.35 18.83 27.66
CA ASP A 283 7.58 19.68 28.83
C ASP A 283 9.00 19.49 29.39
N TRP A 284 9.48 18.24 29.39
CA TRP A 284 10.82 17.81 29.80
C TRP A 284 11.97 18.48 29.04
N VAL A 285 11.74 18.94 27.80
CA VAL A 285 12.73 19.71 27.04
C VAL A 285 12.95 21.09 27.68
N PHE A 286 11.89 21.67 28.24
CA PHE A 286 11.88 23.03 28.81
C PHE A 286 12.17 23.05 30.33
N ILE A 287 12.31 21.90 30.99
CA ILE A 287 12.51 21.82 32.46
C ILE A 287 13.83 22.48 32.92
N LYS A 288 14.87 22.52 32.09
CA LYS A 288 16.15 23.20 32.45
C LYS A 288 16.03 24.72 32.51
N GLU A 289 15.17 25.34 31.70
CA GLU A 289 15.01 26.81 31.72
C GLU A 289 14.29 27.31 32.99
N GLN A 290 13.51 26.45 33.66
CA GLN A 290 12.83 26.82 34.90
C GLN A 290 13.72 26.70 36.14
N TYR A 291 14.73 25.81 36.15
CA TYR A 291 15.69 25.71 37.24
C TYR A 291 16.73 26.85 37.17
N ASN A 292 17.27 27.16 35.99
CA ASN A 292 18.22 28.26 35.84
C ASN A 292 17.61 29.64 36.18
N ARG A 293 16.31 29.86 35.89
CA ARG A 293 15.60 31.09 36.29
C ARG A 293 15.30 31.21 37.78
N LYS A 294 15.34 30.10 38.54
CA LYS A 294 15.20 30.13 40.00
C LYS A 294 16.53 30.40 40.68
N GLU A 295 17.62 29.80 40.19
CA GLU A 295 18.98 30.03 40.74
C GLU A 295 19.43 31.49 40.57
N GLU A 296 19.21 32.12 39.40
CA GLU A 296 19.51 33.55 39.18
C GLU A 296 18.70 34.52 40.08
N LYS A 297 17.54 34.09 40.59
CA LYS A 297 16.74 34.89 41.53
C LYS A 297 17.19 34.72 42.98
N THR A 298 17.78 33.58 43.34
CA THR A 298 18.35 33.34 44.67
C THR A 298 19.71 34.01 44.86
N GLU A 299 20.59 34.03 43.86
CA GLU A 299 21.87 34.74 43.96
C GLU A 299 21.68 36.27 44.05
N ASN A 300 20.74 36.83 43.28
CA ASN A 300 20.43 38.26 43.37
C ASN A 300 19.76 38.67 44.69
N THR A 301 19.09 37.78 45.42
CA THR A 301 18.40 38.15 46.67
C THR A 301 19.28 38.15 47.91
N ASP A 302 20.40 37.41 47.91
CA ASP A 302 21.37 37.45 49.02
C ASP A 302 22.34 38.63 48.89
N ASP A 303 22.72 39.04 47.68
CA ASP A 303 23.49 40.27 47.47
C ASP A 303 22.65 41.54 47.70
N LEU A 304 21.36 41.54 47.31
CA LEU A 304 20.42 42.64 47.63
C LEU A 304 20.13 42.78 49.14
N LYS A 305 20.24 41.71 49.94
CA LYS A 305 20.12 41.80 51.40
C LYS A 305 21.40 42.32 52.07
N ARG A 306 22.57 42.02 51.50
CA ARG A 306 23.85 42.57 51.97
C ARG A 306 23.98 44.06 51.66
N GLU A 307 23.54 44.51 50.48
CA GLU A 307 23.58 45.94 50.11
C GLU A 307 22.54 46.79 50.84
N ARG A 308 21.34 46.26 51.12
CA ARG A 308 20.29 46.97 51.89
C ARG A 308 20.63 47.21 53.36
N SER A 309 21.64 46.53 53.90
CA SER A 309 22.15 46.78 55.25
C SER A 309 23.16 47.94 55.33
N LYS A 310 23.75 48.35 54.18
CA LYS A 310 24.79 49.38 54.13
C LYS A 310 24.31 50.78 53.72
N HIS A 311 23.12 50.90 53.14
CA HIS A 311 22.62 52.17 52.57
C HIS A 311 21.47 52.83 53.34
N LYS A 312 21.32 52.53 54.64
CA LYS A 312 20.29 53.18 55.48
C LYS A 312 20.71 54.51 56.10
N ASP A 313 21.97 54.93 55.90
CA ASP A 313 22.41 56.27 56.22
C ASP A 313 22.83 56.99 54.95
N GLU A 314 22.42 58.25 54.86
CA GLU A 314 22.75 59.25 53.83
C GLU A 314 21.78 59.41 52.64
N ASN A 315 20.79 60.25 52.91
CA ASN A 315 20.48 61.46 52.15
C ASN A 315 19.93 61.39 50.71
N LYS A 316 18.66 61.80 50.65
CA LYS A 316 18.16 62.99 49.93
C LYS A 316 18.51 63.19 48.43
N ILE A 317 17.41 63.15 47.65
CA ILE A 317 16.95 64.19 46.70
C ILE A 317 17.28 64.04 45.19
N LYS A 318 16.15 64.08 44.44
CA LYS A 318 15.84 64.58 43.08
C LYS A 318 16.14 63.76 41.81
N LYS A 319 15.01 63.54 41.12
CA LYS A 319 14.82 63.16 39.72
C LYS A 319 15.65 64.00 38.75
N GLN A 320 16.24 63.34 37.75
CA GLN A 320 16.48 63.93 36.43
C GLN A 320 15.42 63.39 35.44
N THR A 321 14.84 64.28 34.65
CA THR A 321 13.85 63.98 33.60
C THR A 321 14.51 64.28 32.25
N ILE A 322 14.46 63.32 31.33
CA ILE A 322 14.96 63.47 29.96
C ILE A 322 13.99 64.37 29.17
N ILE A 323 14.52 65.40 28.50
CA ILE A 323 13.76 66.33 27.65
C ILE A 323 14.30 66.16 26.22
N MET A 324 13.49 65.55 25.34
CA MET A 324 13.65 65.32 23.90
C MET A 324 14.53 64.16 23.39
N GLU A 325 13.88 63.34 22.55
CA GLU A 325 14.45 62.32 21.66
C GLU A 325 14.54 62.90 20.23
N LYS A 326 15.68 62.75 19.56
CA LYS A 326 15.80 62.99 18.11
C LYS A 326 16.49 61.80 17.44
N ARG A 327 15.80 61.21 16.45
CA ARG A 327 16.33 60.14 15.59
C ARG A 327 16.93 60.74 14.31
N ASN A 328 18.16 60.36 13.99
CA ASN A 328 18.72 60.46 12.64
C ASN A 328 19.32 59.09 12.28
N GLY A 329 18.60 58.31 11.47
CA GLY A 329 19.01 56.96 11.06
C GLY A 329 19.14 55.98 12.24
N ASN A 330 20.09 55.02 12.13
CA ASN A 330 20.27 53.92 13.09
C ASN A 330 21.13 54.25 14.32
N LYS A 331 21.31 55.54 14.67
CA LYS A 331 21.99 55.94 15.91
C LYS A 331 21.03 56.67 16.85
N LEU A 332 20.88 56.14 18.06
CA LEU A 332 20.31 56.85 19.21
C LEU A 332 21.44 57.58 19.94
N THR A 333 21.26 58.87 20.21
CA THR A 333 22.22 59.66 21.01
C THR A 333 21.47 60.33 22.15
N PHE A 334 21.91 60.11 23.38
CA PHE A 334 21.37 60.78 24.57
C PHE A 334 22.29 61.93 24.97
N TYR A 335 21.72 63.09 25.27
CA TYR A 335 22.44 64.20 25.88
C TYR A 335 22.09 64.26 27.36
N PHE A 336 23.11 64.21 28.21
CA PHE A 336 23.02 64.42 29.65
C PHE A 336 23.85 65.67 29.98
N ASN A 337 23.45 66.41 31.03
CA ASN A 337 24.36 67.29 31.74
C ASN A 337 24.68 66.66 33.09
#